data_AF-A0A962MTX5-F1
#
_entry.id   AF-A0A962MTX5-F1
#
_cell.length_a   1.000
_cell.length_b   1.000
_cell.length_c   1.000
_cell.angle_alpha   90.00
_cell.angle_beta   90.00
_cell.angle_gamma   90.00
#
_symmetry.space_group_name_H-M   'P 1'
#
loop_
_entity.id
_entity.type
_entity.pdbx_description
1 polymer ?
#
loop_
_entity_poly.entity_id
_entity_poly.type
_entity_poly.pdbx_seq_one_letter_code
_entity_poly.pdbx_strand_id
1 'polypeptide(L)' 'MLKNLGKLSLSLKLGRRVCVCMPNAKLEGRIRERIRPWVVWRYACWCDRSS' A
#
# COMPACT_ATOMS: atom_id res chain seq x y z
N MET A 1 -9.45 8.87 12.37
CA MET A 1 -9.14 9.73 11.20
C MET A 1 -8.65 8.91 9.99
N LEU A 2 -9.29 7.77 9.66
CA LEU A 2 -8.90 6.89 8.54
C LEU A 2 -9.71 7.11 7.25
N LYS A 3 -10.61 8.10 7.20
CA LYS A 3 -11.56 8.27 6.09
C LYS A 3 -10.99 8.98 4.85
N ASN A 4 -9.83 9.64 4.95
CA ASN A 4 -9.27 10.42 3.84
C ASN A 4 -8.06 9.78 3.11
N LEU A 5 -7.55 8.62 3.58
CA LEU A 5 -6.58 7.83 2.80
C LEU A 5 -7.26 6.94 1.73
N GLY A 6 -8.55 6.66 1.88
CA GLY A 6 -9.30 5.71 1.04
C GLY A 6 -9.55 6.15 -0.40
N LYS A 7 -9.32 7.43 -0.76
CA LYS A 7 -9.54 7.90 -2.13
C LYS A 7 -8.38 7.62 -3.09
N LEU A 8 -7.19 7.30 -2.58
CA LEU A 8 -5.98 7.06 -3.38
C LEU A 8 -5.25 5.77 -3.03
N SER A 9 -5.63 5.11 -1.94
CA SER A 9 -5.00 3.88 -1.47
C SER A 9 -5.99 2.74 -1.68
N LEU A 10 -5.76 1.92 -2.71
CA LEU A 10 -6.60 0.77 -3.02
C LEU A 10 -6.15 -0.38 -2.12
N SER A 11 -6.86 -0.59 -1.01
CA SER A 11 -6.59 -1.67 -0.06
C SER A 11 -7.58 -2.81 -0.27
N LEU A 12 -7.08 -3.95 -0.74
CA LEU A 12 -7.84 -5.18 -0.95
C LEU A 12 -7.50 -6.19 0.15
N LYS A 13 -8.49 -6.69 0.88
CA LYS A 13 -8.31 -7.75 1.86
C LYS A 13 -8.64 -9.10 1.21
N LEU A 14 -7.62 -9.95 1.06
CA LEU A 14 -7.71 -11.32 0.55
C LEU A 14 -7.45 -12.30 1.70
N GLY A 15 -8.51 -12.61 2.46
CA GLY A 15 -8.41 -13.47 3.64
C GLY A 15 -7.49 -12.90 4.72
N ARG A 16 -6.36 -13.56 4.98
CA ARG A 16 -5.29 -13.13 5.91
C ARG A 16 -4.26 -12.19 5.29
N ARG A 17 -4.38 -11.86 4.00
CA ARG A 17 -3.47 -10.94 3.29
C ARG A 17 -4.18 -9.63 3.01
N VAL A 18 -3.49 -8.51 3.19
CA VAL A 18 -3.96 -7.18 2.84
C VAL A 18 -3.03 -6.64 1.77
N CYS A 19 -3.56 -6.50 0.56
CA CYS A 19 -2.87 -5.85 -0.55
C CYS A 19 -3.20 -4.37 -0.54
N VAL A 20 -2.19 -3.51 -0.57
CA VAL A 20 -2.33 -2.05 -0.58
C VAL A 20 -1.60 -1.51 -1.80
N CYS A 21 -2.29 -0.70 -2.59
CA CYS A 21 -1.72 0.10 -3.65
C CYS A 21 -1.89 1.58 -3.33
N MET A 22 -0.81 2.37 -3.33
CA MET A 22 -0.88 3.81 -3.10
C MET A 22 0.06 4.55 -4.06
N PRO A 23 -0.13 5.86 -4.29
CA PRO A 23 0.76 6.62 -5.16
C PRO A 23 2.19 6.60 -4.61
N ASN A 24 3.16 6.32 -5.47
CA ASN A 24 4.57 6.24 -5.08
C ASN A 24 5.07 7.54 -4.43
N ALA A 25 4.51 8.69 -4.84
CA ALA A 25 4.81 9.99 -4.24
C ALA A 25 4.40 10.14 -2.76
N LYS A 26 3.45 9.32 -2.28
CA LYS A 26 3.04 9.32 -0.87
C LYS A 26 3.82 8.31 -0.03
N LEU A 27 4.65 7.46 -0.66
CA LEU A 27 5.36 6.40 0.02
C LEU A 27 6.74 6.89 0.44
N GLU A 28 6.85 7.37 1.67
CA GLU A 28 8.14 7.82 2.22
C GLU A 28 9.13 6.66 2.45
N GLY A 29 10.41 6.96 2.23
CA GLY A 29 11.49 5.99 2.05
C GLY A 29 11.59 4.89 3.12
N ARG A 30 11.45 5.24 4.41
CA ARG A 30 11.52 4.25 5.50
C ARG A 30 10.43 3.18 5.40
N ILE A 31 9.22 3.56 4.98
CA ILE A 31 8.13 2.60 4.78
C ILE A 31 8.43 1.78 3.54
N ARG A 32 8.84 2.42 2.44
CA ARG A 32 9.19 1.74 1.18
C ARG A 32 10.25 0.66 1.36
N GLU A 33 11.29 0.92 2.13
CA GLU A 33 12.35 -0.06 2.41
C GLU A 33 11.84 -1.28 3.19
N ARG A 34 10.87 -1.07 4.10
CA ARG A 34 10.29 -2.13 4.93
C ARG A 34 9.37 -3.08 4.15
N ILE A 35 8.49 -2.53 3.33
CA ILE A 35 7.47 -3.30 2.59
C ILE A 35 7.94 -3.76 1.20
N ARG A 36 9.00 -3.16 0.64
CA ARG A 36 9.51 -3.41 -0.73
C ARG A 36 8.39 -3.57 -1.76
N PRO A 37 7.60 -2.52 -2.01
CA PRO A 37 6.46 -2.61 -2.90
C PRO A 37 6.88 -2.76 -4.35
N TRP A 38 6.02 -3.43 -5.09
CA TRP A 38 6.05 -3.55 -6.53
C TRP A 38 5.51 -2.24 -7.11
N VAL A 39 6.31 -1.52 -7.89
CA VAL A 39 5.88 -0.28 -8.51
C VAL A 39 5.21 -0.59 -9.85
N VAL A 40 3.91 -0.33 -9.94
CA VAL A 40 3.12 -0.42 -11.16
C VAL A 40 2.79 0.99 -11.60
N TRP A 41 3.42 1.45 -12.69
CA TRP A 41 3.28 2.83 -13.19
C TRP A 41 3.62 3.88 -12.12
N ARG A 42 2.61 4.55 -11.55
CA ARG A 42 2.73 5.62 -10.55
C ARG A 42 2.33 5.16 -9.14
N TYR A 43 1.98 3.89 -8.99
CA TYR A 43 1.50 3.31 -7.74
C TYR A 43 2.50 2.27 -7.22
N ALA A 44 2.74 2.30 -5.92
CA ALA A 44 3.47 1.28 -5.19
C ALA A 44 2.45 0.33 -4.56
N CYS A 45 2.49 -0.94 -4.95
CA CYS A 45 1.61 -2.00 -4.50
C CYS A 45 2.38 -3.06 -3.71
N TRP A 46 1.86 -3.49 -2.57
CA TRP A 46 2.41 -4.63 -1.82
C TRP A 46 1.30 -5.39 -1.13
N CYS A 47 1.55 -6.65 -0.78
CA CYS A 47 0.63 -7.45 0.02
C CYS A 47 1.31 -7.83 1.32
N ASP A 48 0.74 -7.36 2.43
CA ASP A 48 1.18 -7.69 3.78
C ASP A 48 0.31 -8.80 4.37
N ARG A 49 0.88 -9.65 5.24
CA ARG A 49 0.08 -10.61 6.00
C ARG A 49 -0.49 -9.85 7.20
N SER A 50 -1.81 -9.64 7.20
CA SER A 50 -2.49 -9.08 8.36
C SER A 50 -2.39 -10.11 9.48
N SER A 51 -1.46 -9.87 10.40
CA SER A 51 -1.28 -10.65 11.63
C SER A 51 -2.44 -10.43 12.59
#